data_AF-A0AAU9LCX3-F1
#
_entry.id   AF-A0AAU9LCX3-F1
#
_cell.length_a   1.000
_cell.length_b   1.000
_cell.length_c   1.000
_cell.angle_alpha   90.00
_cell.angle_beta   90.00
_cell.angle_gamma   90.00
#
_symmetry.space_group_name_H-M   'P 1'
#
loop_
_entity.id
_entity.type
_entity.pdbx_description
1 polymer ?
#
loop_
_entity_poly.entity_id
_entity_poly.type
_entity_poly.pdbx_seq_one_letter_code
_entity_poly.pdbx_strand_id
1 'polypeptide(L)'
;MQDVMPKLNSAAEVELQNLLQSVSLWNFDVFRVHIVSGENALCYIGQHLLGGSPCQALNIKRNVLVNFLLEIQRGYISTNPYHNGIHAADVMQTVHYFLIQPELAPFLRPLDYALSLIAASVHDFMHDGFNNSFHISTASEIALRYNDHAVLENYHVAQSFLVMKNADLNVLGQLAPDDFKYARDMIIQMVLATDMAKHFEDVALFKTNILSAALDKNAVLVKDVGDKKLLLKMILHTCDVSNPAKERETMLRWTDRVAKEFFIQGDMEKQLGLPVSPFMDRDTIVLKKMQVGFADFIVSPLFSVWAQILVNVNAGAYPALLSNREFWLSLSDDFKPHMIKDVIRDLETQRQRDTKTRYRITKEKLSPCSRRSLTSMLLDTDDRKMDHKLGQWMELMGCLRDELEHLAHRLVWRRQTYHDKLRVKLAENSVLSARAHRLTQQLSQNTDLSEDGA
;
A
#
# COMPACT_ATOMS: atom_id res chain seq x y z
N MET A 1 -32.06 1.17 -13.53
CA MET A 1 -31.83 -0.28 -13.29
C MET A 1 -31.11 -0.40 -11.96
N GLN A 2 -31.53 -1.25 -11.03
CA GLN A 2 -30.71 -1.53 -9.84
C GLN A 2 -29.63 -2.52 -10.26
N ASP A 3 -28.44 -2.03 -10.55
CA ASP A 3 -27.33 -2.92 -10.86
C ASP A 3 -26.88 -3.55 -9.54
N VAL A 4 -27.11 -4.86 -9.44
CA VAL A 4 -26.60 -5.66 -8.33
C VAL A 4 -25.16 -6.02 -8.67
N MET A 5 -24.28 -6.03 -7.67
CA MET A 5 -22.93 -6.55 -7.81
C MET A 5 -22.94 -7.90 -8.55
N PRO A 6 -21.95 -8.18 -9.41
CA PRO A 6 -21.84 -9.46 -10.09
C PRO A 6 -22.02 -10.64 -9.12
N LYS A 7 -22.78 -11.65 -9.51
CA LYS A 7 -22.95 -12.83 -8.65
C LYS A 7 -21.67 -13.66 -8.70
N LEU A 8 -21.10 -13.94 -7.54
CA LEU A 8 -20.00 -14.89 -7.39
C LEU A 8 -20.56 -16.27 -7.01
N ASN A 9 -19.82 -17.33 -7.30
CA ASN A 9 -20.14 -18.63 -6.75
C ASN A 9 -19.73 -18.69 -5.27
N SER A 10 -20.31 -19.61 -4.51
CA SER A 10 -20.11 -19.68 -3.04
C SER A 10 -18.64 -19.84 -2.63
N ALA A 11 -17.81 -20.52 -3.41
CA ALA A 11 -16.39 -20.65 -3.12
C ALA A 11 -15.64 -19.33 -3.29
N ALA A 12 -15.92 -18.61 -4.38
CA ALA A 12 -15.37 -17.28 -4.65
C ALA A 12 -15.84 -16.24 -3.62
N GLU A 13 -17.11 -16.31 -3.16
CA GLU A 13 -17.62 -15.44 -2.10
C GLU A 13 -16.85 -15.63 -0.78
N VAL A 14 -16.65 -16.88 -0.35
CA VAL A 14 -15.90 -17.19 0.88
C VAL A 14 -14.45 -16.74 0.76
N GLU A 15 -13.80 -17.01 -0.37
CA GLU A 15 -12.43 -16.58 -0.60
C GLU A 15 -12.30 -15.05 -0.60
N LEU A 16 -13.20 -14.35 -1.28
CA LEU A 16 -13.22 -12.89 -1.31
C LEU A 16 -13.41 -12.31 0.10
N GLN A 17 -14.33 -12.86 0.89
CA GLN A 17 -14.54 -12.43 2.28
C GLN A 17 -13.26 -12.61 3.12
N ASN A 18 -12.54 -13.72 2.94
CA ASN A 18 -11.27 -13.95 3.64
C ASN A 18 -10.19 -12.96 3.21
N LEU A 19 -10.10 -12.64 1.91
CA LEU A 19 -9.16 -11.63 1.41
C LEU A 19 -9.47 -10.26 2.00
N LEU A 20 -10.74 -9.85 2.02
CA LEU A 20 -11.14 -8.53 2.53
C LEU A 20 -10.87 -8.34 4.03
N GLN A 21 -10.67 -9.41 4.82
CA GLN A 21 -10.25 -9.28 6.23
C GLN A 21 -8.86 -8.64 6.38
N SER A 22 -8.00 -8.74 5.36
CA SER A 22 -6.67 -8.13 5.35
C SER A 22 -6.60 -6.83 4.55
N VAL A 23 -7.75 -6.23 4.18
CA VAL A 23 -7.80 -4.99 3.38
C VAL A 23 -7.06 -3.82 4.01
N SER A 24 -6.87 -3.83 5.33
CA SER A 24 -6.12 -2.80 6.07
C SER A 24 -4.61 -3.03 6.11
N LEU A 25 -4.09 -4.12 5.54
CA LEU A 25 -2.66 -4.42 5.53
C LEU A 25 -1.96 -3.83 4.29
N TRP A 26 -0.69 -3.45 4.45
CA TRP A 26 0.12 -2.92 3.34
C TRP A 26 0.30 -3.91 2.20
N ASN A 27 0.39 -5.21 2.50
CA ASN A 27 0.63 -6.29 1.54
C ASN A 27 -0.67 -6.97 1.08
N PHE A 28 -1.75 -6.21 0.96
CA PHE A 28 -3.03 -6.70 0.47
C PHE A 28 -2.94 -7.16 -1.01
N ASP A 29 -3.44 -8.36 -1.31
CA ASP A 29 -3.36 -8.95 -2.65
C ASP A 29 -4.54 -8.52 -3.54
N VAL A 30 -4.44 -7.30 -4.08
CA VAL A 30 -5.43 -6.75 -5.02
C VAL A 30 -5.57 -7.59 -6.29
N PHE A 31 -4.51 -8.29 -6.73
CA PHE A 31 -4.55 -9.15 -7.91
C PHE A 31 -5.41 -10.38 -7.65
N ARG A 32 -5.30 -11.00 -6.46
CA ARG A 32 -6.16 -12.13 -6.11
C ARG A 32 -7.61 -11.72 -5.99
N VAL A 33 -7.89 -10.55 -5.41
CA VAL A 33 -9.24 -10.00 -5.37
C VAL A 33 -9.79 -9.81 -6.77
N HIS A 34 -9.02 -9.25 -7.71
CA HIS A 34 -9.43 -9.10 -9.11
C HIS A 34 -9.81 -10.44 -9.75
N ILE A 35 -9.00 -11.49 -9.55
CA ILE A 35 -9.30 -12.82 -10.09
C ILE A 35 -10.58 -13.40 -9.49
N VAL A 36 -10.71 -13.39 -8.16
CA VAL A 36 -11.82 -14.04 -7.44
C VAL A 36 -13.14 -13.28 -7.65
N SER A 37 -13.07 -11.97 -7.85
CA SER A 37 -14.24 -11.12 -8.13
C SER A 37 -14.69 -11.12 -9.60
N GLY A 38 -14.06 -11.93 -10.46
CA GLY A 38 -14.37 -11.93 -11.90
C GLY A 38 -14.06 -10.59 -12.56
N GLU A 39 -12.88 -10.04 -12.26
CA GLU A 39 -12.33 -8.78 -12.77
C GLU A 39 -12.93 -7.48 -12.18
N ASN A 40 -13.67 -7.57 -11.07
CA ASN A 40 -14.38 -6.44 -10.45
C ASN A 40 -13.74 -5.93 -9.14
N ALA A 41 -12.40 -5.96 -9.06
CA ALA A 41 -11.68 -5.61 -7.83
C ALA A 41 -12.10 -4.26 -7.24
N LEU A 42 -12.18 -3.22 -8.07
CA LEU A 42 -12.52 -1.86 -7.62
C LEU A 42 -13.91 -1.83 -7.00
N CYS A 43 -14.89 -2.51 -7.60
CA CYS A 43 -16.23 -2.55 -7.04
C CYS A 43 -16.29 -3.23 -5.67
N TYR A 44 -15.65 -4.40 -5.51
CA TYR A 44 -15.74 -5.13 -4.24
C TYR A 44 -14.94 -4.47 -3.13
N ILE A 45 -13.72 -3.99 -3.42
CA ILE A 45 -12.91 -3.24 -2.45
C ILE A 45 -13.62 -1.93 -2.11
N GLY A 46 -14.10 -1.19 -3.12
CA GLY A 46 -14.84 0.05 -2.92
C GLY A 46 -16.11 -0.15 -2.11
N GLN A 47 -16.90 -1.20 -2.38
CA GLN A 47 -18.11 -1.50 -1.61
C GLN A 47 -17.78 -1.85 -0.16
N HIS A 48 -16.70 -2.61 0.07
CA HIS A 48 -16.26 -2.97 1.41
C HIS A 48 -15.81 -1.74 2.20
N LEU A 49 -15.00 -0.87 1.59
CA LEU A 49 -14.41 0.29 2.27
C LEU A 49 -15.38 1.45 2.43
N LEU A 50 -16.25 1.70 1.44
CA LEU A 50 -17.22 2.79 1.49
C LEU A 50 -18.54 2.41 2.18
N GLY A 51 -18.90 1.13 2.26
CA GLY A 51 -20.24 0.68 2.68
C GLY A 51 -20.61 0.91 4.17
N GLY A 52 -19.65 1.29 5.02
CA GLY A 52 -19.84 1.52 6.45
C GLY A 52 -20.08 3.00 6.81
N SER A 53 -19.29 3.51 7.76
CA SER A 53 -19.32 4.93 8.16
C SER A 53 -19.11 5.92 7.02
N PRO A 54 -18.35 5.63 5.94
CA PRO A 54 -18.25 6.56 4.81
C PRO A 54 -19.58 6.74 4.05
N CYS A 55 -20.31 5.64 3.81
CA CYS A 55 -21.65 5.69 3.18
C CYS A 55 -22.64 6.51 4.02
N GLN A 56 -22.55 6.41 5.35
CA GLN A 56 -23.36 7.21 6.27
C GLN A 56 -22.99 8.69 6.20
N ALA A 57 -21.69 9.02 6.14
CA ALA A 57 -21.20 10.39 6.01
C ALA A 57 -21.64 11.05 4.68
N LEU A 58 -21.78 10.27 3.62
CA LEU A 58 -22.30 10.71 2.32
C LEU A 58 -23.84 10.84 2.30
N ASN A 59 -24.54 10.30 3.30
CA ASN A 59 -26.00 10.25 3.39
C ASN A 59 -26.65 9.59 2.15
N ILE A 60 -26.03 8.55 1.60
CA ILE A 60 -26.53 7.85 0.40
C ILE A 60 -27.01 6.44 0.73
N LYS A 61 -27.92 5.93 -0.12
CA LYS A 61 -28.36 4.54 -0.08
C LYS A 61 -27.29 3.64 -0.69
N ARG A 62 -27.18 2.40 -0.19
CA ARG A 62 -26.24 1.38 -0.68
C ARG A 62 -26.31 1.16 -2.20
N ASN A 63 -27.51 1.21 -2.79
CA ASN A 63 -27.66 1.02 -4.24
C ASN A 63 -27.02 2.14 -5.07
N VAL A 64 -27.04 3.39 -4.59
CA VAL A 64 -26.36 4.51 -5.28
C VAL A 64 -24.85 4.30 -5.28
N LEU A 65 -24.29 3.88 -4.14
CA LEU A 65 -22.87 3.53 -4.03
C LEU A 65 -22.49 2.38 -4.96
N VAL A 66 -23.28 1.30 -5.00
CA VAL A 66 -23.01 0.15 -5.87
C VAL A 66 -23.08 0.54 -7.34
N ASN A 67 -24.12 1.26 -7.76
CA ASN A 67 -24.27 1.71 -9.14
C ASN A 67 -23.08 2.60 -9.54
N PHE A 68 -22.68 3.55 -8.68
CA PHE A 68 -21.51 4.40 -8.91
C PHE A 68 -20.24 3.58 -9.12
N LEU A 69 -19.93 2.66 -8.20
CA LEU A 69 -18.72 1.83 -8.29
C LEU A 69 -18.70 0.94 -9.52
N LEU A 70 -19.85 0.41 -9.94
CA LEU A 70 -19.97 -0.39 -11.17
C LEU A 70 -19.72 0.47 -12.41
N GLU A 71 -20.24 1.69 -12.44
CA GLU A 71 -19.99 2.61 -13.56
C GLU A 71 -18.51 3.01 -13.64
N ILE A 72 -17.89 3.32 -12.50
CA ILE A 72 -16.47 3.65 -12.45
C ILE A 72 -15.60 2.47 -12.90
N GLN A 73 -15.86 1.26 -12.40
CA GLN A 73 -15.16 0.05 -12.82
C GLN A 73 -15.28 -0.22 -14.32
N ARG A 74 -16.45 0.03 -14.92
CA ARG A 74 -16.69 -0.15 -16.37
C ARG A 74 -15.92 0.84 -17.23
N GLY A 75 -15.72 2.07 -16.75
CA GLY A 75 -14.97 3.07 -17.51
C GLY A 75 -13.45 2.89 -17.45
N TYR A 76 -12.92 2.05 -16.55
CA TYR A 76 -11.52 1.62 -16.63
C TYR A 76 -11.33 0.62 -17.77
N ILE A 77 -10.47 0.97 -18.74
CA ILE A 77 -10.20 0.15 -19.92
C ILE A 77 -9.42 -1.11 -19.50
N SER A 78 -10.08 -2.27 -19.53
CA SER A 78 -9.52 -3.54 -19.05
C SER A 78 -8.34 -4.06 -19.86
N THR A 79 -8.18 -3.59 -21.11
CA THR A 79 -7.05 -3.94 -21.98
C THR A 79 -5.78 -3.16 -21.66
N ASN A 80 -5.87 -2.06 -20.89
CA ASN A 80 -4.68 -1.33 -20.45
C ASN A 80 -3.86 -2.23 -19.51
N PRO A 81 -2.55 -2.41 -19.73
CA PRO A 81 -1.74 -3.25 -18.86
C PRO A 81 -1.67 -2.73 -17.41
N TYR A 82 -1.55 -1.41 -17.22
CA TYR A 82 -1.32 -0.74 -15.94
C TYR A 82 -2.52 0.10 -15.50
N HIS A 83 -2.87 1.19 -16.20
CA HIS A 83 -3.94 2.11 -15.79
C HIS A 83 -5.33 1.52 -16.08
N ASN A 84 -5.74 0.56 -15.24
CA ASN A 84 -6.99 -0.19 -15.30
C ASN A 84 -7.64 -0.31 -13.91
N GLY A 85 -8.76 -1.01 -13.81
CA GLY A 85 -9.50 -1.15 -12.55
C GLY A 85 -8.75 -1.86 -11.42
N ILE A 86 -7.69 -2.64 -11.72
CA ILE A 86 -6.81 -3.21 -10.69
C ILE A 86 -5.96 -2.12 -10.05
N HIS A 87 -5.41 -1.21 -10.86
CA HIS A 87 -4.58 -0.12 -10.37
C HIS A 87 -5.40 0.82 -9.49
N ALA A 88 -6.58 1.23 -9.96
CA ALA A 88 -7.52 2.02 -9.16
C ALA A 88 -7.87 1.35 -7.82
N ALA A 89 -8.08 0.03 -7.83
CA ALA A 89 -8.34 -0.74 -6.62
C ALA A 89 -7.14 -0.78 -5.66
N ASP A 90 -5.92 -0.90 -6.18
CA ASP A 90 -4.68 -0.88 -5.41
C ASP A 90 -4.48 0.48 -4.75
N VAL A 91 -4.67 1.56 -5.51
CA VAL A 91 -4.57 2.93 -4.99
C VAL A 91 -5.65 3.18 -3.94
N MET A 92 -6.89 2.80 -4.18
CA MET A 92 -7.99 2.95 -3.21
C MET A 92 -7.72 2.20 -1.90
N GLN A 93 -7.22 0.96 -1.97
CA GLN A 93 -6.86 0.20 -0.77
C GLN A 93 -5.64 0.79 -0.06
N THR A 94 -4.64 1.27 -0.82
CA THR A 94 -3.45 1.90 -0.26
C THR A 94 -3.82 3.22 0.44
N VAL A 95 -4.75 4.00 -0.14
CA VAL A 95 -5.32 5.20 0.50
C VAL A 95 -5.99 4.81 1.81
N HIS A 96 -6.82 3.76 1.83
CA HIS A 96 -7.39 3.25 3.08
C HIS A 96 -6.32 2.96 4.14
N TYR A 97 -5.23 2.26 3.77
CA TYR A 97 -4.12 2.00 4.68
C TYR A 97 -3.56 3.28 5.29
N PHE A 98 -3.35 4.35 4.51
CA PHE A 98 -2.87 5.63 5.04
C PHE A 98 -3.89 6.30 5.97
N LEU A 99 -5.17 6.33 5.59
CA LEU A 99 -6.20 7.04 6.36
C LEU A 99 -6.46 6.44 7.75
N ILE A 100 -6.17 5.14 7.94
CA ILE A 100 -6.33 4.47 9.24
C ILE A 100 -5.10 4.54 10.14
N GLN A 101 -4.02 5.18 9.69
CA GLN A 101 -2.83 5.31 10.53
C GLN A 101 -3.13 6.17 11.76
N PRO A 102 -2.67 5.77 12.95
CA PRO A 102 -3.03 6.44 14.21
C PRO A 102 -2.58 7.91 14.25
N GLU A 103 -1.54 8.27 13.50
CA GLU A 103 -1.04 9.64 13.40
C GLU A 103 -1.89 10.52 12.47
N LEU A 104 -2.74 9.95 11.62
CA LEU A 104 -3.59 10.67 10.67
C LEU A 104 -5.09 10.60 11.01
N ALA A 105 -5.57 9.44 11.45
CA ALA A 105 -6.99 9.16 11.69
C ALA A 105 -7.71 10.22 12.56
N PRO A 106 -7.11 10.78 13.64
CA PRO A 106 -7.76 11.81 14.45
C PRO A 106 -8.14 13.09 13.72
N PHE A 107 -7.51 13.40 12.57
CA PHE A 107 -7.73 14.64 11.80
C PHE A 107 -8.77 14.49 10.69
N LEU A 108 -9.20 13.26 10.42
CA LEU A 108 -10.05 12.90 9.30
C LEU A 108 -11.50 12.76 9.77
N ARG A 109 -12.38 13.60 9.24
CA ARG A 109 -13.82 13.37 9.40
C ARG A 109 -14.22 12.15 8.57
N PRO A 110 -15.33 11.46 8.92
CA PRO A 110 -15.89 10.41 8.08
C PRO A 110 -16.10 10.83 6.61
N LEU A 111 -16.47 12.11 6.37
CA LEU A 111 -16.57 12.66 5.03
C LEU A 111 -15.20 12.76 4.33
N ASP A 112 -14.15 13.24 5.01
CA ASP A 112 -12.81 13.36 4.43
C ASP A 112 -12.27 11.98 4.00
N TYR A 113 -12.55 10.96 4.82
CA TYR A 113 -12.23 9.57 4.51
C TYR A 113 -13.00 9.07 3.27
N ALA A 114 -14.32 9.31 3.20
CA ALA A 114 -15.15 8.92 2.07
C ALA A 114 -14.67 9.57 0.76
N LEU A 115 -14.38 10.88 0.80
CA LEU A 115 -13.92 11.65 -0.35
C LEU A 115 -12.56 11.18 -0.84
N SER A 116 -11.65 10.80 0.06
CA SER A 116 -10.33 10.28 -0.30
C SER A 116 -10.42 8.95 -1.05
N LEU A 117 -11.33 8.06 -0.61
CA LEU A 117 -11.59 6.81 -1.31
C LEU A 117 -12.29 7.05 -2.66
N ILE A 118 -13.24 7.98 -2.73
CA ILE A 118 -13.87 8.34 -4.01
C ILE A 118 -12.82 8.90 -4.98
N ALA A 119 -11.97 9.84 -4.54
CA ALA A 119 -10.90 10.40 -5.37
C ALA A 119 -9.96 9.30 -5.88
N ALA A 120 -9.53 8.37 -5.00
CA ALA A 120 -8.71 7.23 -5.39
C ALA A 120 -9.39 6.32 -6.43
N SER A 121 -10.69 6.06 -6.27
CA SER A 121 -11.43 5.24 -7.23
C SER A 121 -11.56 5.86 -8.62
N VAL A 122 -11.37 7.18 -8.75
CA VAL A 122 -11.62 7.90 -10.01
C VAL A 122 -10.40 8.61 -10.58
N HIS A 123 -9.24 8.56 -9.91
CA HIS A 123 -8.10 9.40 -10.27
C HIS A 123 -7.58 9.15 -11.69
N ASP A 124 -7.74 7.92 -12.21
CA ASP A 124 -7.39 7.49 -13.57
C ASP A 124 -8.61 7.07 -14.41
N PHE A 125 -9.80 7.54 -14.04
CA PHE A 125 -11.04 7.08 -14.67
C PHE A 125 -11.04 7.38 -16.18
N MET A 126 -11.22 6.34 -17.01
CA MET A 126 -11.17 6.41 -18.48
C MET A 126 -9.78 6.71 -19.08
N HIS A 127 -8.68 6.42 -18.36
CA HIS A 127 -7.33 6.47 -18.92
C HIS A 127 -7.20 5.54 -20.14
N ASP A 128 -6.65 6.03 -21.26
CA ASP A 128 -6.60 5.32 -22.54
C ASP A 128 -5.25 4.62 -22.82
N GLY A 129 -4.31 4.74 -21.89
CA GLY A 129 -3.01 4.07 -21.91
C GLY A 129 -1.87 4.95 -22.41
N PHE A 130 -2.14 6.23 -22.69
CA PHE A 130 -1.14 7.21 -23.10
C PHE A 130 -0.98 8.30 -22.04
N ASN A 131 0.20 8.90 -21.95
CA ASN A 131 0.46 9.98 -21.00
C ASN A 131 0.13 11.37 -21.57
N ASN A 132 0.13 12.39 -20.69
CA ASN A 132 -0.10 13.79 -21.05
C ASN A 132 0.77 14.27 -22.23
N SER A 133 2.07 13.91 -22.26
CA SER A 133 2.99 14.29 -23.33
C SER A 133 2.58 13.76 -24.70
N PHE A 134 2.07 12.52 -24.77
CA PHE A 134 1.55 11.93 -26.01
C PHE A 134 0.31 12.67 -26.49
N HIS A 135 -0.64 12.95 -25.59
CA HIS A 135 -1.85 13.69 -25.91
C HIS A 135 -1.58 15.09 -26.46
N ILE A 136 -0.59 15.78 -25.88
CA ILE A 136 -0.15 17.11 -26.33
C ILE A 136 0.53 17.00 -27.70
N SER A 137 1.47 16.06 -27.86
CA SER A 137 2.23 15.90 -29.12
C SER A 137 1.37 15.51 -30.31
N THR A 138 0.23 14.86 -30.06
CA THR A 138 -0.74 14.45 -31.09
C THR A 138 -1.90 15.42 -31.27
N ALA A 139 -1.94 16.53 -30.50
CA ALA A 139 -3.05 17.47 -30.48
C ALA A 139 -4.41 16.79 -30.31
N SER A 140 -4.46 15.79 -29.42
CA SER A 140 -5.69 15.05 -29.13
C SER A 140 -6.81 15.98 -28.63
N GLU A 141 -8.08 15.59 -28.81
CA GLU A 141 -9.21 16.44 -28.41
C GLU A 141 -9.18 16.83 -26.92
N ILE A 142 -8.69 15.94 -26.05
CA ILE A 142 -8.59 16.22 -24.61
C ILE A 142 -7.46 17.19 -24.30
N ALA A 143 -6.31 17.12 -25.01
CA ALA A 143 -5.23 18.09 -24.85
C ALA A 143 -5.69 19.49 -25.28
N LEU A 144 -6.35 19.60 -26.45
CA LEU A 144 -6.93 20.85 -26.92
C LEU A 144 -7.97 21.42 -25.95
N ARG A 145 -8.82 20.56 -25.37
CA ARG A 145 -9.86 20.98 -24.42
C ARG A 145 -9.29 21.54 -23.12
N TYR A 146 -8.21 20.95 -22.61
CA TYR A 146 -7.59 21.34 -21.35
C TYR A 146 -6.35 22.23 -21.53
N ASN A 147 -6.10 22.70 -22.76
CA ASN A 147 -5.01 23.61 -23.11
C ASN A 147 -3.65 23.11 -22.59
N ASP A 148 -3.39 21.81 -22.79
CA ASP A 148 -2.12 21.14 -22.42
C ASP A 148 -1.79 21.15 -20.91
N HIS A 149 -2.75 21.49 -20.05
CA HIS A 149 -2.56 21.56 -18.59
C HIS A 149 -3.24 20.38 -17.88
N ALA A 150 -2.44 19.52 -17.23
CA ALA A 150 -2.91 18.35 -16.48
C ALA A 150 -4.05 17.62 -17.22
N VAL A 151 -3.77 17.24 -18.46
CA VAL A 151 -4.78 16.91 -19.48
C VAL A 151 -5.64 15.73 -19.03
N LEU A 152 -4.98 14.64 -18.62
CA LEU A 152 -5.61 13.42 -18.15
C LEU A 152 -6.29 13.63 -16.80
N GLU A 153 -5.64 14.30 -15.85
CA GLU A 153 -6.18 14.49 -14.51
C GLU A 153 -7.46 15.35 -14.54
N ASN A 154 -7.49 16.39 -15.40
CA ASN A 154 -8.71 17.16 -15.68
C ASN A 154 -9.78 16.30 -16.36
N TYR A 155 -9.38 15.42 -17.29
CA TYR A 155 -10.30 14.52 -17.97
C TYR A 155 -10.95 13.52 -16.98
N HIS A 156 -10.15 12.83 -16.17
CA HIS A 156 -10.60 11.85 -15.17
C HIS A 156 -11.63 12.46 -14.21
N VAL A 157 -11.30 13.63 -13.64
CA VAL A 157 -12.21 14.29 -12.69
C VAL A 157 -13.47 14.81 -13.38
N ALA A 158 -13.36 15.36 -14.60
CA ALA A 158 -14.51 15.84 -15.35
C ALA A 158 -15.49 14.70 -15.69
N GLN A 159 -14.99 13.57 -16.21
CA GLN A 159 -15.81 12.40 -16.52
C GLN A 159 -16.50 11.84 -15.27
N SER A 160 -15.79 11.80 -14.15
CA SER A 160 -16.34 11.34 -12.88
C SER A 160 -17.53 12.18 -12.38
N PHE A 161 -17.43 13.50 -12.49
CA PHE A 161 -18.55 14.38 -12.14
C PHE A 161 -19.69 14.33 -13.16
N LEU A 162 -19.41 14.02 -14.43
CA LEU A 162 -20.45 13.79 -15.44
C LEU A 162 -21.23 12.51 -15.12
N VAL A 163 -20.57 11.43 -14.68
CA VAL A 163 -21.24 10.22 -14.17
C VAL A 163 -22.20 10.57 -13.01
N MET A 164 -21.73 11.39 -12.06
CA MET A 164 -22.54 11.84 -10.92
C MET A 164 -23.69 12.80 -11.28
N LYS A 165 -23.85 13.21 -12.55
CA LYS A 165 -25.08 13.92 -12.99
C LYS A 165 -26.30 13.03 -12.94
N ASN A 166 -26.12 11.71 -13.09
CA ASN A 166 -27.20 10.76 -12.91
C ASN A 166 -27.48 10.56 -11.42
N ALA A 167 -28.73 10.81 -10.99
CA ALA A 167 -29.14 10.69 -9.59
C ALA A 167 -28.90 9.28 -9.01
N ASP A 168 -28.98 8.23 -9.83
CA ASP A 168 -28.72 6.84 -9.41
C ASP A 168 -27.23 6.54 -9.19
N LEU A 169 -26.33 7.43 -9.60
CA LEU A 169 -24.87 7.33 -9.50
C LEU A 169 -24.27 8.45 -8.63
N ASN A 170 -25.08 9.40 -8.17
CA ASN A 170 -24.59 10.61 -7.51
C ASN A 170 -24.31 10.35 -6.02
N VAL A 171 -23.10 9.88 -5.72
CA VAL A 171 -22.62 9.64 -4.35
C VAL A 171 -22.47 10.91 -3.49
N LEU A 172 -22.51 12.09 -4.11
CA LEU A 172 -22.44 13.38 -3.43
C LEU A 172 -23.80 14.09 -3.35
N GLY A 173 -24.86 13.50 -3.91
CA GLY A 173 -26.12 14.18 -4.19
C GLY A 173 -26.98 14.49 -2.97
N GLN A 174 -26.66 13.91 -1.81
CA GLN A 174 -27.38 14.11 -0.55
C GLN A 174 -26.60 14.97 0.47
N LEU A 175 -25.44 15.49 0.08
CA LEU A 175 -24.65 16.39 0.92
C LEU A 175 -25.32 17.78 1.01
N ALA A 176 -25.16 18.43 2.16
CA ALA A 176 -25.53 19.83 2.30
C ALA A 176 -24.71 20.73 1.35
N PRO A 177 -25.19 21.92 0.96
CA PRO A 177 -24.51 22.77 -0.03
C PRO A 177 -23.02 23.06 0.28
N ASP A 178 -22.70 23.34 1.54
CA ASP A 178 -21.32 23.60 1.97
C ASP A 178 -20.45 22.35 1.93
N ASP A 179 -20.98 21.20 2.36
CA ASP A 179 -20.28 19.90 2.27
C ASP A 179 -20.10 19.44 0.83
N PHE A 180 -21.05 19.73 -0.06
CA PHE A 180 -20.90 19.47 -1.50
C PHE A 180 -19.80 20.34 -2.11
N LYS A 181 -19.77 21.63 -1.78
CA LYS A 181 -18.71 22.55 -2.25
C LYS A 181 -17.34 22.08 -1.78
N TYR A 182 -17.24 21.70 -0.50
CA TYR A 182 -16.04 21.11 0.07
C TYR A 182 -15.66 19.78 -0.61
N ALA A 183 -16.61 18.86 -0.76
CA ALA A 183 -16.39 17.56 -1.38
C ALA A 183 -15.87 17.68 -2.81
N ARG A 184 -16.50 18.56 -3.60
CA ARG A 184 -16.11 18.83 -4.97
C ARG A 184 -14.70 19.40 -5.05
N ASP A 185 -14.38 20.40 -4.23
CA ASP A 185 -13.05 21.00 -4.16
C ASP A 185 -12.00 19.96 -3.75
N MET A 186 -12.24 19.16 -2.72
CA MET A 186 -11.30 18.13 -2.26
C MET A 186 -11.02 17.08 -3.34
N ILE A 187 -12.04 16.49 -3.97
CA ILE A 187 -11.85 15.47 -5.02
C ILE A 187 -11.07 16.05 -6.20
N ILE A 188 -11.41 17.26 -6.67
CA ILE A 188 -10.70 17.92 -7.76
C ILE A 188 -9.23 18.11 -7.40
N GLN A 189 -8.95 18.66 -6.23
CA GLN A 189 -7.58 18.97 -5.82
C GLN A 189 -6.75 17.72 -5.59
N MET A 190 -7.35 16.63 -5.08
CA MET A 190 -6.67 15.35 -4.93
C MET A 190 -6.34 14.72 -6.28
N VAL A 191 -7.28 14.64 -7.22
CA VAL A 191 -7.04 14.04 -8.54
C VAL A 191 -6.04 14.88 -9.35
N LEU A 192 -6.14 16.21 -9.34
CA LEU A 192 -5.14 17.05 -10.02
C LEU A 192 -3.73 16.95 -9.40
N ALA A 193 -3.61 16.47 -8.16
CA ALA A 193 -2.32 16.28 -7.49
C ALA A 193 -1.56 15.04 -7.97
N THR A 194 -2.22 14.11 -8.68
CA THR A 194 -1.55 12.92 -9.24
C THR A 194 -0.74 13.25 -10.49
N ASP A 195 -0.90 14.46 -11.06
CA ASP A 195 -0.03 14.95 -12.13
C ASP A 195 1.43 15.02 -11.65
N MET A 196 2.26 14.16 -12.24
CA MET A 196 3.68 14.05 -11.94
C MET A 196 4.46 15.35 -12.20
N ALA A 197 3.95 16.28 -13.03
CA ALA A 197 4.56 17.59 -13.23
C ALA A 197 4.59 18.44 -11.95
N LYS A 198 3.69 18.18 -11.00
CA LYS A 198 3.60 18.88 -9.71
C LYS A 198 4.33 18.20 -8.56
N HIS A 199 4.85 16.99 -8.78
CA HIS A 199 5.46 16.16 -7.73
C HIS A 199 6.47 16.92 -6.84
N PHE A 200 7.49 17.55 -7.43
CA PHE A 200 8.55 18.19 -6.63
C PHE A 200 8.07 19.42 -5.84
N GLU A 201 7.16 20.20 -6.43
CA GLU A 201 6.53 21.36 -5.79
C GLU A 201 5.70 20.91 -4.58
N ASP A 202 4.84 19.90 -4.77
CA ASP A 202 3.96 19.39 -3.73
C ASP A 202 4.74 18.68 -2.60
N VAL A 203 5.80 17.92 -2.93
CA VAL A 203 6.68 17.31 -1.91
C VAL A 203 7.39 18.38 -1.07
N ALA A 204 7.84 19.48 -1.69
CA ALA A 204 8.48 20.57 -0.96
C ALA A 204 7.49 21.25 0.00
N LEU A 205 6.28 21.57 -0.48
CA LEU A 205 5.21 22.13 0.36
C LEU A 205 4.84 21.18 1.51
N PHE A 206 4.75 19.88 1.24
CA PHE A 206 4.45 18.87 2.25
C PHE A 206 5.51 18.82 3.35
N LYS A 207 6.80 18.87 2.99
CA LYS A 207 7.90 18.94 3.95
C LYS A 207 7.81 20.19 4.83
N THR A 208 7.59 21.36 4.24
CA THR A 208 7.56 22.62 4.97
C THR A 208 6.35 22.74 5.89
N ASN A 209 5.17 22.34 5.43
CA ASN A 209 3.92 22.63 6.15
C ASN A 209 3.53 21.51 7.12
N ILE A 210 3.76 20.25 6.74
CA ILE A 210 3.30 19.09 7.51
C ILE A 210 4.46 18.44 8.28
N LEU A 211 5.57 18.10 7.62
CA LEU A 211 6.68 17.41 8.28
C LEU A 211 7.34 18.28 9.36
N SER A 212 7.68 19.53 9.06
CA SER A 212 8.29 20.43 10.06
C SER A 212 7.41 20.56 11.31
N ALA A 213 6.09 20.69 11.12
CA ALA A 213 5.17 20.76 12.24
C ALA A 213 5.06 19.44 13.02
N ALA A 214 5.15 18.29 12.33
CA ALA A 214 5.16 16.97 12.94
C ALA A 214 6.38 16.73 13.82
N LEU A 215 7.57 17.16 13.37
CA LEU A 215 8.82 17.04 14.11
C LEU A 215 8.87 17.96 15.33
N ASP A 216 8.38 19.20 15.21
CA ASP A 216 8.42 20.18 16.29
C ASP A 216 7.52 19.83 17.47
N LYS A 217 6.36 19.20 17.21
CA LYS A 217 5.35 18.91 18.24
C LYS A 217 5.11 17.43 18.51
N ASN A 218 5.91 16.53 17.92
CA ASN A 218 5.69 15.07 17.93
C ASN A 218 4.27 14.66 17.51
N ALA A 219 3.62 15.45 16.65
CA ALA A 219 2.27 15.20 16.17
C ALA A 219 2.02 15.95 14.85
N VAL A 220 1.38 15.28 13.89
CA VAL A 220 0.91 15.92 12.66
C VAL A 220 0.01 17.10 13.03
N LEU A 221 0.30 18.28 12.51
CA LEU A 221 -0.52 19.47 12.70
C LEU A 221 -1.25 19.83 11.42
N VAL A 222 -2.55 19.58 11.43
CA VAL A 222 -3.48 20.08 10.42
C VAL A 222 -4.19 21.28 11.03
N LYS A 223 -3.74 22.51 10.69
CA LYS A 223 -4.24 23.74 11.33
C LYS A 223 -5.52 24.24 10.68
N ASP A 224 -5.61 24.12 9.37
CA ASP A 224 -6.71 24.62 8.58
C ASP A 224 -7.10 23.67 7.44
N VAL A 225 -8.06 24.11 6.62
CA VAL A 225 -8.54 23.35 5.45
C VAL A 225 -7.46 23.22 4.38
N GLY A 226 -6.54 24.19 4.28
CA GLY A 226 -5.40 24.14 3.36
C GLY A 226 -4.43 23.03 3.70
N ASP A 227 -4.04 22.92 4.98
CA ASP A 227 -3.20 21.83 5.48
C ASP A 227 -3.88 20.47 5.25
N LYS A 228 -5.19 20.38 5.50
CA LYS A 228 -5.96 19.16 5.27
C LYS A 228 -5.98 18.77 3.79
N LYS A 229 -6.19 19.75 2.91
CA LYS A 229 -6.17 19.54 1.46
C LYS A 229 -4.80 19.04 1.02
N LEU A 230 -3.72 19.70 1.45
CA LEU A 230 -2.35 19.27 1.15
C LEU A 230 -2.08 17.85 1.66
N LEU A 231 -2.51 17.52 2.88
CA LEU A 231 -2.37 16.17 3.43
C LEU A 231 -3.07 15.12 2.54
N LEU A 232 -4.33 15.34 2.17
CA LEU A 232 -5.07 14.37 1.35
C LEU A 232 -4.53 14.27 -0.08
N LYS A 233 -4.10 15.40 -0.70
CA LYS A 233 -3.37 15.39 -1.98
C LYS A 233 -2.17 14.45 -1.90
N MET A 234 -1.34 14.64 -0.87
CA MET A 234 -0.11 13.86 -0.71
C MET A 234 -0.37 12.39 -0.40
N ILE A 235 -1.45 12.06 0.33
CA ILE A 235 -1.85 10.66 0.55
C ILE A 235 -2.17 10.01 -0.80
N LEU A 236 -3.05 10.59 -1.61
CA LEU A 236 -3.42 10.00 -2.90
C LEU A 236 -2.20 9.86 -3.83
N HIS A 237 -1.43 10.93 -4.00
CA HIS A 237 -0.22 10.94 -4.82
C HIS A 237 0.78 9.85 -4.41
N THR A 238 0.99 9.67 -3.11
CA THR A 238 1.89 8.63 -2.59
C THR A 238 1.37 7.23 -2.85
N CYS A 239 0.06 7.04 -2.73
CA CYS A 239 -0.59 5.76 -2.98
C CYS A 239 -0.51 5.36 -4.45
N ASP A 240 -0.66 6.32 -5.35
CA ASP A 240 -0.52 6.16 -6.79
C ASP A 240 0.89 5.67 -7.17
N VAL A 241 1.94 6.35 -6.68
CA VAL A 241 3.33 5.94 -6.94
C VAL A 241 3.89 4.87 -5.98
N SER A 242 3.03 4.16 -5.25
CA SER A 242 3.44 3.28 -4.15
C SER A 242 4.06 1.94 -4.57
N ASN A 243 3.96 1.56 -5.84
CA ASN A 243 4.30 0.20 -6.29
C ASN A 243 5.73 -0.25 -5.91
N PRO A 244 6.78 0.61 -6.02
CA PRO A 244 8.13 0.22 -5.62
C PRO A 244 8.27 -0.10 -4.13
N ALA A 245 7.36 0.41 -3.28
CA ALA A 245 7.31 0.17 -1.84
C ALA A 245 6.43 -1.03 -1.44
N LYS A 246 5.75 -1.70 -2.40
CA LYS A 246 4.99 -2.94 -2.14
C LYS A 246 5.94 -4.13 -1.95
N GLU A 247 5.42 -5.26 -1.46
CA GLU A 247 6.21 -6.50 -1.43
C GLU A 247 6.72 -6.88 -2.83
N ARG A 248 7.88 -7.53 -2.89
CA ARG A 248 8.63 -7.76 -4.13
C ARG A 248 7.80 -8.37 -5.25
N GLU A 249 6.96 -9.35 -4.94
CA GLU A 249 6.08 -9.99 -5.94
C GLU A 249 5.08 -8.98 -6.54
N THR A 250 4.40 -8.20 -5.69
CA THR A 250 3.46 -7.15 -6.10
C THR A 250 4.17 -6.06 -6.90
N MET A 251 5.33 -5.59 -6.43
CA MET A 251 6.17 -4.61 -7.13
C MET A 251 6.54 -5.10 -8.54
N LEU A 252 6.95 -6.37 -8.66
CA LEU A 252 7.30 -6.98 -9.94
C LEU A 252 6.10 -7.10 -10.88
N ARG A 253 4.93 -7.49 -10.36
CA ARG A 253 3.67 -7.54 -11.15
C ARG A 253 3.30 -6.16 -11.70
N TRP A 254 3.44 -5.11 -10.89
CA TRP A 254 3.23 -3.73 -11.35
C TRP A 254 4.29 -3.26 -12.35
N THR A 255 5.55 -3.63 -12.14
CA THR A 255 6.65 -3.32 -13.06
C THR A 255 6.43 -3.92 -14.45
N ASP A 256 6.01 -5.19 -14.53
CA ASP A 256 5.69 -5.86 -15.80
C ASP A 256 4.53 -5.15 -16.54
N ARG A 257 3.53 -4.68 -15.79
CA ARG A 257 2.38 -3.96 -16.33
C ARG A 257 2.74 -2.58 -16.88
N VAL A 258 3.41 -1.75 -16.08
CA VAL A 258 3.78 -0.39 -16.52
C VAL A 258 4.73 -0.42 -17.71
N ALA A 259 5.69 -1.36 -17.73
CA ALA A 259 6.60 -1.53 -18.87
C ALA A 259 5.84 -1.90 -20.16
N LYS A 260 4.84 -2.79 -20.08
CA LYS A 260 4.02 -3.15 -21.24
C LYS A 260 3.23 -1.96 -21.78
N GLU A 261 2.64 -1.16 -20.89
CA GLU A 261 1.88 0.02 -21.30
C GLU A 261 2.77 1.08 -21.94
N PHE A 262 3.94 1.34 -21.34
CA PHE A 262 4.96 2.21 -21.93
C PHE A 262 5.38 1.74 -23.32
N PHE A 263 5.55 0.43 -23.53
CA PHE A 263 5.90 -0.07 -24.86
C PHE A 263 4.76 0.05 -25.88
N ILE A 264 3.50 0.01 -25.46
CA ILE A 264 2.36 0.29 -26.36
C ILE A 264 2.41 1.75 -26.81
N GLN A 265 2.64 2.68 -25.87
CA GLN A 265 2.84 4.09 -26.22
C GLN A 265 4.05 4.28 -27.14
N GLY A 266 5.21 3.70 -26.80
CA GLY A 266 6.42 3.84 -27.61
C GLY A 266 6.28 3.28 -29.02
N ASP A 267 5.56 2.17 -29.19
CA ASP A 267 5.25 1.63 -30.52
C ASP A 267 4.32 2.57 -31.30
N MET A 268 3.35 3.19 -30.64
CA MET A 268 2.46 4.18 -31.27
C MET A 268 3.22 5.44 -31.67
N GLU A 269 4.13 5.93 -30.82
CA GLU A 269 5.01 7.06 -31.15
C GLU A 269 5.85 6.76 -32.40
N LYS A 270 6.45 5.55 -32.49
CA LYS A 270 7.16 5.10 -33.72
C LYS A 270 6.24 5.11 -34.94
N GLN A 271 5.02 4.60 -34.82
CA GLN A 271 4.06 4.53 -35.93
C GLN A 271 3.65 5.92 -36.43
N LEU A 272 3.52 6.88 -35.52
CA LEU A 272 3.17 8.27 -35.84
C LEU A 272 4.37 9.12 -36.27
N GLY A 273 5.59 8.56 -36.27
CA GLY A 273 6.81 9.29 -36.58
C GLY A 273 7.23 10.29 -35.49
N LEU A 274 6.76 10.10 -34.26
CA LEU A 274 7.14 10.89 -33.10
C LEU A 274 8.44 10.35 -32.45
N PRO A 275 9.22 11.20 -31.79
CA PRO A 275 10.30 10.73 -30.92
C PRO A 275 9.75 9.82 -29.83
N VAL A 276 10.35 8.64 -29.66
CA VAL A 276 9.93 7.70 -28.61
C VAL A 276 10.30 8.26 -27.25
N SER A 277 9.31 8.28 -26.35
CA SER A 277 9.44 8.77 -24.99
C SER A 277 10.50 7.97 -24.21
N PRO A 278 11.21 8.62 -23.26
CA PRO A 278 12.21 7.93 -22.44
C PRO A 278 11.66 6.66 -21.78
N PHE A 279 12.44 5.58 -21.84
CA PHE A 279 12.09 4.25 -21.30
C PHE A 279 10.90 3.53 -21.98
N MET A 280 10.28 4.13 -23.00
CA MET A 280 9.14 3.54 -23.71
C MET A 280 9.52 2.72 -24.95
N ASP A 281 10.81 2.71 -25.30
CA ASP A 281 11.32 1.86 -26.37
C ASP A 281 11.71 0.47 -25.86
N ARG A 282 10.93 -0.53 -26.23
CA ARG A 282 11.17 -1.95 -25.87
C ARG A 282 12.51 -2.50 -26.37
N ASP A 283 13.09 -1.90 -27.41
CA ASP A 283 14.34 -2.38 -28.02
C ASP A 283 15.57 -1.88 -27.26
N THR A 284 15.47 -0.71 -26.62
CA THR A 284 16.61 0.00 -26.00
C THR A 284 16.51 0.16 -24.48
N ILE A 285 15.36 -0.18 -23.88
CA ILE A 285 15.15 -0.07 -22.44
C ILE A 285 16.21 -0.82 -21.62
N VAL A 286 16.70 -0.13 -20.58
CA VAL A 286 17.43 -0.71 -19.45
C VAL A 286 16.52 -0.66 -18.24
N LEU A 287 15.77 -1.74 -17.99
CA LEU A 287 14.70 -1.78 -16.99
C LEU A 287 15.20 -1.44 -15.58
N LYS A 288 16.39 -1.94 -15.22
CA LYS A 288 17.08 -1.60 -13.98
C LYS A 288 17.24 -0.10 -13.80
N LYS A 289 17.72 0.62 -14.82
CA LYS A 289 17.92 2.08 -14.74
C LYS A 289 16.60 2.81 -14.55
N MET A 290 15.54 2.38 -15.24
CA MET A 290 14.19 2.92 -15.07
C MET A 290 13.70 2.76 -13.62
N GLN A 291 13.80 1.54 -13.08
CA GLN A 291 13.29 1.23 -11.73
C GLN A 291 14.12 1.86 -10.61
N VAL A 292 15.46 1.81 -10.70
CA VAL A 292 16.34 2.47 -9.72
C VAL A 292 16.16 3.99 -9.77
N GLY A 293 16.12 4.59 -10.97
CA GLY A 293 15.91 6.02 -11.12
C GLY A 293 14.56 6.48 -10.55
N PHE A 294 13.47 5.75 -10.85
CA PHE A 294 12.16 6.07 -10.29
C PHE A 294 12.14 5.96 -8.76
N ALA A 295 12.77 4.91 -8.21
CA ALA A 295 12.91 4.77 -6.76
C ALA A 295 13.73 5.91 -6.13
N ASP A 296 14.84 6.32 -6.75
CA ASP A 296 15.75 7.33 -6.21
C ASP A 296 15.20 8.75 -6.25
N PHE A 297 14.59 9.13 -7.37
CA PHE A 297 14.22 10.52 -7.62
C PHE A 297 12.77 10.83 -7.27
N ILE A 298 11.88 9.83 -7.25
CA ILE A 298 10.45 10.03 -7.01
C ILE A 298 10.03 9.39 -5.69
N VAL A 299 10.19 8.07 -5.56
CA VAL A 299 9.49 7.33 -4.50
C VAL A 299 10.22 7.43 -3.15
N SER A 300 11.54 7.30 -3.11
CA SER A 300 12.30 7.35 -1.85
C SER A 300 12.24 8.73 -1.17
N PRO A 301 12.39 9.87 -1.88
CA PRO A 301 12.23 11.18 -1.28
C PRO A 301 10.85 11.37 -0.65
N LEU A 302 9.79 10.84 -1.27
CA LEU A 302 8.42 10.91 -0.78
C LEU A 302 8.20 9.98 0.43
N PHE A 303 8.55 8.69 0.33
CA PHE A 303 8.38 7.74 1.42
C PHE A 303 9.27 8.03 2.62
N SER A 304 10.42 8.68 2.44
CA SER A 304 11.26 9.13 3.56
C SER A 304 10.56 10.18 4.42
N VAL A 305 9.71 11.04 3.82
CA VAL A 305 8.88 11.99 4.58
C VAL A 305 7.81 11.23 5.35
N TRP A 306 7.10 10.31 4.69
CA TRP A 306 6.08 9.52 5.36
C TRP A 306 6.61 8.62 6.46
N ALA A 307 7.81 8.06 6.32
CA ALA A 307 8.47 7.26 7.35
C ALA A 307 8.82 8.09 8.60
N GLN A 308 8.99 9.40 8.48
CA GLN A 308 9.16 10.28 9.65
C GLN A 308 7.85 10.59 10.35
N ILE A 309 6.72 10.47 9.64
CA ILE A 309 5.39 10.83 10.14
C ILE A 309 4.62 9.59 10.65
N LEU A 310 4.74 8.45 9.97
CA LEU A 310 3.91 7.26 10.17
C LEU A 310 4.77 6.07 10.58
N VAL A 311 4.57 5.58 11.81
CA VAL A 311 5.35 4.48 12.38
C VAL A 311 5.26 3.21 11.54
N ASN A 312 4.08 2.90 11.00
CA ASN A 312 3.89 1.68 10.21
C ASN A 312 4.50 1.78 8.81
N VAL A 313 4.55 2.99 8.20
CA VAL A 313 5.28 3.20 6.94
C VAL A 313 6.78 3.06 7.18
N ASN A 314 7.29 3.61 8.28
CA ASN A 314 8.70 3.47 8.67
C ASN A 314 9.11 2.01 8.92
N ALA A 315 8.23 1.21 9.54
CA ALA A 315 8.52 -0.17 9.90
C ALA A 315 8.31 -1.17 8.75
N GLY A 316 7.49 -0.83 7.74
CA GLY A 316 7.07 -1.75 6.68
C GLY A 316 7.40 -1.25 5.28
N ALA A 317 6.62 -0.28 4.80
CA ALA A 317 6.65 0.14 3.40
C ALA A 317 7.99 0.78 2.98
N TYR A 318 8.59 1.62 3.82
CA TYR A 318 9.86 2.27 3.49
C TYR A 318 11.04 1.29 3.45
N PRO A 319 11.23 0.37 4.41
CA PRO A 319 12.21 -0.71 4.29
C PRO A 319 11.98 -1.61 3.05
N ALA A 320 10.72 -1.90 2.69
CA ALA A 320 10.40 -2.67 1.49
C ALA A 320 10.86 -1.93 0.22
N LEU A 321 10.63 -0.62 0.14
CA LEU A 321 11.14 0.22 -0.94
C LEU A 321 12.66 0.13 -1.08
N LEU A 322 13.39 0.32 0.02
CA LEU A 322 14.87 0.25 0.01
C LEU A 322 15.36 -1.14 -0.41
N SER A 323 14.73 -2.20 0.08
CA SER A 323 15.03 -3.59 -0.29
C SER A 323 14.75 -3.89 -1.77
N ASN A 324 13.66 -3.35 -2.32
CA ASN A 324 13.32 -3.51 -3.74
C ASN A 324 14.25 -2.72 -4.65
N ARG A 325 14.66 -1.53 -4.22
CA ARG A 325 15.68 -0.72 -4.89
C ARG A 325 17.01 -1.47 -4.97
N GLU A 326 17.48 -2.04 -3.86
CA GLU A 326 18.72 -2.85 -3.85
C GLU A 326 18.59 -4.11 -4.70
N PHE A 327 17.42 -4.75 -4.71
CA PHE A 327 17.14 -5.85 -5.62
C PHE A 327 17.34 -5.43 -7.08
N TRP A 328 16.74 -4.32 -7.53
CA TRP A 328 16.96 -3.81 -8.89
C TRP A 328 18.41 -3.46 -9.16
N LEU A 329 19.10 -2.85 -8.20
CA LEU A 329 20.51 -2.49 -8.32
C LEU A 329 21.40 -3.73 -8.52
N SER A 330 21.04 -4.86 -7.91
CA SER A 330 21.77 -6.13 -7.99
C SER A 330 21.63 -6.86 -9.33
N LEU A 331 20.61 -6.53 -10.13
CA LEU A 331 20.40 -7.16 -11.44
C LEU A 331 21.39 -6.65 -12.49
N SER A 332 21.57 -7.42 -13.55
CA SER A 332 22.34 -6.98 -14.73
C SER A 332 21.54 -5.95 -15.54
N ASP A 333 22.25 -5.11 -16.28
CA ASP A 333 21.63 -4.15 -17.22
C ASP A 333 20.92 -4.89 -18.39
N ASP A 334 21.27 -6.16 -18.64
CA ASP A 334 20.63 -7.04 -19.60
C ASP A 334 19.31 -7.65 -19.12
N PHE A 335 18.93 -7.46 -17.84
CA PHE A 335 17.65 -7.97 -17.33
C PHE A 335 16.48 -7.30 -18.05
N LYS A 336 15.65 -8.11 -18.74
CA LYS A 336 14.54 -7.64 -19.58
C LYS A 336 13.18 -7.87 -18.92
N PRO A 337 12.15 -7.07 -19.27
CA PRO A 337 10.80 -7.20 -18.70
C PRO A 337 10.20 -8.61 -18.76
N HIS A 338 10.42 -9.36 -19.85
CA HIS A 338 9.89 -10.72 -19.97
C HIS A 338 10.42 -11.69 -18.90
N MET A 339 11.60 -11.41 -18.32
CA MET A 339 12.23 -12.23 -17.28
C MET A 339 11.57 -12.06 -15.90
N ILE A 340 10.77 -11.00 -15.71
CA ILE A 340 10.05 -10.75 -14.44
C ILE A 340 9.18 -11.95 -14.05
N LYS A 341 8.55 -12.60 -15.03
CA LYS A 341 7.67 -13.76 -14.80
C LYS A 341 8.40 -14.95 -14.18
N ASP A 342 9.67 -15.14 -14.52
CA ASP A 342 10.48 -16.22 -13.96
C ASP A 342 10.86 -15.90 -12.51
N VAL A 343 11.23 -14.65 -12.21
CA VAL A 343 11.48 -14.19 -10.84
C VAL A 343 10.23 -14.36 -9.95
N ILE A 344 9.05 -13.98 -10.45
CA ILE A 344 7.78 -14.17 -9.72
C ILE A 344 7.55 -15.66 -9.43
N ARG A 345 7.75 -16.54 -10.42
CA ARG A 345 7.57 -18.00 -10.27
C ARG A 345 8.52 -18.59 -9.22
N ASP A 346 9.76 -18.11 -9.18
CA ASP A 346 10.74 -18.53 -8.20
C ASP A 346 10.35 -18.09 -6.78
N LEU A 347 9.86 -16.86 -6.62
CA LEU A 347 9.34 -16.35 -5.35
C LEU A 347 8.13 -17.16 -4.85
N GLU A 348 7.18 -17.47 -5.75
CA GLU A 348 6.02 -18.29 -5.42
C GLU A 348 6.44 -19.71 -4.97
N THR A 349 7.42 -20.30 -5.66
CA THR A 349 7.97 -21.62 -5.32
C THR A 349 8.66 -21.61 -3.95
N GLN A 350 9.43 -20.57 -3.65
CA GLN A 350 10.06 -20.39 -2.34
C GLN A 350 9.01 -20.27 -1.23
N ARG A 351 7.99 -19.43 -1.42
CA ARG A 351 6.89 -19.26 -0.45
C ARG A 351 6.16 -20.58 -0.15
N GLN A 352 5.92 -21.40 -1.17
CA GLN A 352 5.32 -22.73 -0.99
C GLN A 352 6.22 -23.68 -0.19
N ARG A 353 7.53 -23.65 -0.43
CA ARG A 353 8.51 -24.46 0.34
C ARG A 353 8.56 -24.01 1.80
N ASP A 354 8.57 -22.71 2.05
CA ASP A 354 8.60 -22.15 3.40
C ASP A 354 7.34 -22.48 4.18
N THR A 355 6.18 -22.40 3.52
CA THR A 355 4.89 -22.77 4.11
C THR A 355 4.85 -24.26 4.48
N LYS A 356 5.31 -25.14 3.58
CA LYS A 356 5.41 -26.59 3.85
C LYS A 356 6.38 -26.87 5.00
N THR A 357 7.51 -26.17 5.03
CA THR A 357 8.52 -26.31 6.09
C THR A 357 7.96 -25.86 7.44
N ARG A 358 7.28 -24.71 7.49
CA ARG A 358 6.61 -24.19 8.69
C ARG A 358 5.52 -25.14 9.16
N TYR A 359 4.68 -25.66 8.26
CA TYR A 359 3.67 -26.67 8.58
C TYR A 359 4.30 -27.93 9.17
N ARG A 360 5.40 -28.42 8.58
CA ARG A 360 6.13 -29.60 9.09
C ARG A 360 6.70 -29.35 10.49
N ILE A 361 7.35 -28.21 10.71
CA ILE A 361 7.88 -27.81 12.02
C ILE A 361 6.75 -27.69 13.05
N THR A 362 5.63 -27.06 12.71
CA THR A 362 4.47 -26.94 13.60
C THR A 362 3.92 -28.33 13.96
N LYS A 363 3.75 -29.21 12.97
CA LYS A 363 3.30 -30.61 13.18
C LYS A 363 4.27 -31.43 14.03
N GLU A 364 5.57 -31.22 13.88
CA GLU A 364 6.62 -31.88 14.67
C GLU A 364 6.72 -31.33 16.10
N LYS A 365 6.34 -30.06 16.34
CA LYS A 365 6.36 -29.39 17.65
C LYS A 365 5.08 -29.57 18.48
N LEU A 366 3.96 -29.94 17.87
CA LEU A 366 2.73 -30.29 18.59
C LEU A 366 2.96 -31.53 19.48
N SER A 367 2.45 -31.53 20.70
CA SER A 367 2.52 -32.72 21.57
C SER A 367 1.79 -33.92 20.94
N PRO A 368 2.09 -35.16 21.36
CA PRO A 368 1.38 -36.35 20.90
C PRO A 368 -0.15 -36.28 21.14
N CYS A 369 -0.58 -35.55 22.18
CA CYS A 369 -2.00 -35.32 22.49
C CYS A 369 -2.64 -34.43 21.42
N SER A 370 -2.03 -33.26 21.16
CA SER A 370 -2.47 -32.31 20.14
C SER A 370 -2.46 -32.91 18.74
N ARG A 371 -1.50 -33.79 18.41
CA ARG A 371 -1.46 -34.52 17.13
C ARG A 371 -2.60 -35.54 16.98
N ARG A 372 -2.94 -36.27 18.04
CA ARG A 372 -4.03 -37.27 18.01
C ARG A 372 -5.39 -36.61 17.83
N SER A 373 -5.66 -35.52 18.56
CA SER A 373 -6.91 -34.75 18.47
C SER A 373 -7.10 -34.13 17.08
N LEU A 374 -6.05 -33.52 16.51
CA LEU A 374 -6.08 -32.94 15.16
C LEU A 374 -6.26 -34.01 14.06
N THR A 375 -5.77 -35.24 14.28
CA THR A 375 -5.93 -36.36 13.34
C THR A 375 -7.31 -37.00 13.44
N SER A 376 -7.93 -37.09 14.64
CA SER A 376 -9.29 -37.63 14.79
C SER A 376 -10.35 -36.71 14.18
N MET A 377 -10.18 -35.40 14.30
CA MET A 377 -11.09 -34.42 13.67
C MET A 377 -11.07 -34.46 12.14
N LEU A 378 -9.95 -34.86 11.53
CA LEU A 378 -9.80 -34.94 10.07
C LEU A 378 -10.31 -36.27 9.48
N LEU A 379 -10.50 -37.30 10.30
CA LEU A 379 -10.96 -38.63 9.88
C LEU A 379 -12.46 -38.85 10.12
N ASP A 380 -13.13 -37.97 10.88
CA ASP A 380 -14.57 -38.04 11.13
C ASP A 380 -15.36 -37.28 10.04
N THR A 381 -15.89 -38.03 9.08
CA THR A 381 -16.60 -37.51 7.89
C THR A 381 -18.13 -37.47 8.05
N ASP A 382 -18.66 -37.77 9.23
CA ASP A 382 -20.11 -37.85 9.46
C ASP A 382 -20.67 -36.55 10.07
N ASP A 383 -21.44 -35.79 9.28
CA ASP A 383 -21.97 -34.47 9.64
C ASP A 383 -23.13 -34.48 10.65
N ARG A 384 -23.56 -35.65 11.13
CA ARG A 384 -24.71 -35.78 12.06
C ARG A 384 -24.36 -35.70 13.55
N LYS A 385 -23.09 -35.50 13.93
CA LYS A 385 -22.64 -35.51 15.35
C LYS A 385 -22.00 -34.18 15.77
N MET A 386 -22.83 -33.13 15.88
CA MET A 386 -22.37 -31.78 16.21
C MET A 386 -21.78 -31.68 17.64
N ASP A 387 -22.37 -32.38 18.63
CA ASP A 387 -21.86 -32.41 20.01
C ASP A 387 -20.51 -33.14 20.14
N HIS A 388 -20.26 -34.16 19.30
CA HIS A 388 -18.99 -34.87 19.30
C HIS A 388 -17.85 -34.01 18.72
N LYS A 389 -18.14 -33.26 17.64
CA LYS A 389 -17.19 -32.30 17.05
C LYS A 389 -16.88 -31.15 18.01
N LEU A 390 -17.87 -30.68 18.80
CA LEU A 390 -17.66 -29.67 19.84
C LEU A 390 -16.73 -30.16 20.95
N GLY A 391 -16.91 -31.40 21.42
CA GLY A 391 -16.02 -32.02 22.40
C GLY A 391 -14.57 -32.14 21.92
N GLN A 392 -14.36 -32.57 20.67
CA GLN A 392 -13.03 -32.67 20.06
C GLN A 392 -12.37 -31.29 19.88
N TRP A 393 -13.15 -30.27 19.50
CA TRP A 393 -12.68 -28.88 19.45
C TRP A 393 -12.27 -28.34 20.82
N MET A 394 -13.05 -28.62 21.87
CA MET A 394 -12.73 -28.21 23.24
C MET A 394 -11.47 -28.90 23.77
N GLU A 395 -11.26 -30.19 23.46
CA GLU A 395 -10.03 -30.91 23.80
C GLU A 395 -8.80 -30.35 23.08
N LEU A 396 -8.90 -30.05 21.78
CA LEU A 396 -7.82 -29.46 21.01
C LEU A 396 -7.46 -28.06 21.54
N MET A 397 -8.47 -27.24 21.86
CA MET A 397 -8.27 -25.92 22.46
C MET A 397 -7.72 -25.99 23.88
N GLY A 398 -8.07 -27.01 24.67
CA GLY A 398 -7.47 -27.29 25.98
C GLY A 398 -5.98 -27.63 25.84
N CYS A 399 -5.63 -28.58 24.96
CA CYS A 399 -4.23 -28.96 24.73
C CYS A 399 -3.37 -27.80 24.21
N LEU A 400 -3.92 -26.98 23.31
CA LEU A 400 -3.24 -25.79 22.78
C LEU A 400 -3.08 -24.69 23.84
N ARG A 401 -4.05 -24.53 24.76
CA ARG A 401 -3.96 -23.61 25.89
C ARG A 401 -2.83 -24.01 26.84
N ASP A 402 -2.76 -25.28 27.23
CA ASP A 402 -1.70 -25.79 28.11
C ASP A 402 -0.31 -25.66 27.46
N GLU A 403 -0.21 -25.90 26.15
CA GLU A 403 1.03 -25.70 25.38
C GLU A 403 1.44 -24.22 25.30
N LEU A 404 0.47 -23.31 25.11
CA LEU A 404 0.70 -21.86 25.07
C LEU A 404 1.08 -21.30 26.45
N GLU A 405 0.47 -21.77 27.53
CA GLU A 405 0.86 -21.40 28.90
C GLU A 405 2.29 -21.90 29.22
N HIS A 406 2.63 -23.13 28.84
CA HIS A 406 4.00 -23.64 28.98
C HIS A 406 5.04 -22.90 28.12
N LEU A 407 4.65 -22.39 26.93
CA LEU A 407 5.51 -21.55 26.10
C LEU A 407 5.64 -20.13 26.66
N ALA A 408 4.56 -19.55 27.18
CA ALA A 408 4.56 -18.26 27.85
C ALA A 408 5.44 -18.27 29.09
N HIS A 409 5.35 -19.30 29.95
CA HIS A 409 6.24 -19.49 31.09
C HIS A 409 7.71 -19.63 30.68
N ARG A 410 8.00 -20.34 29.58
CA ARG A 410 9.38 -20.46 29.06
C ARG A 410 9.90 -19.17 28.43
N LEU A 411 9.04 -18.35 27.81
CA LEU A 411 9.39 -17.05 27.27
C LEU A 411 9.63 -16.02 28.39
N VAL A 412 8.81 -16.02 29.43
CA VAL A 412 9.04 -15.21 30.65
C VAL A 412 10.36 -15.61 31.31
N TRP A 413 10.60 -16.92 31.48
CA TRP A 413 11.87 -17.41 32.03
C TRP A 413 13.07 -16.97 31.18
N ARG A 414 13.03 -17.15 29.85
CA ARG A 414 14.09 -16.72 28.93
C ARG A 414 14.31 -15.20 28.94
N ARG A 415 13.23 -14.41 29.06
CA ARG A 415 13.30 -12.95 29.17
C ARG A 415 13.97 -12.52 30.48
N GLN A 416 13.65 -13.20 31.59
CA GLN A 416 14.34 -13.03 32.87
C GLN A 416 15.84 -13.35 32.74
N THR A 417 16.19 -14.51 32.15
CA THR A 417 17.60 -14.91 31.98
C THR A 417 18.37 -13.97 31.06
N TYR A 418 17.71 -13.42 30.03
CA TYR A 418 18.31 -12.44 29.12
C TYR A 418 18.54 -11.09 29.82
N HIS A 419 17.58 -10.61 30.62
CA HIS A 419 17.74 -9.41 31.44
C HIS A 419 18.84 -9.57 32.51
N ASP A 420 18.96 -10.74 33.13
CA ASP A 420 20.03 -11.00 34.09
C ASP A 420 21.41 -11.02 33.43
N LYS A 421 21.53 -11.63 32.24
CA LYS A 421 22.76 -11.58 31.42
C LYS A 421 23.10 -10.17 30.96
N LEU A 422 22.11 -9.34 30.63
CA LEU A 422 22.30 -7.93 30.29
C LEU A 422 22.73 -7.09 31.49
N ARG A 423 22.19 -7.35 32.69
CA ARG A 423 22.61 -6.68 33.93
C ARG A 423 24.07 -7.01 34.29
N VAL A 424 24.50 -8.27 34.12
CA VAL A 424 25.90 -8.66 34.31
C VAL A 424 26.80 -7.95 33.31
N LYS A 425 26.45 -7.93 32.01
CA LYS A 425 27.21 -7.20 30.98
C LYS A 425 27.27 -5.69 31.20
N LEU A 426 26.19 -5.07 31.70
CA LEU A 426 26.16 -3.65 32.01
C LEU A 426 27.01 -3.32 33.24
N ALA A 427 27.07 -4.21 34.23
CA ALA A 427 27.96 -4.09 35.38
C ALA A 427 29.44 -4.28 34.98
N GLU A 428 29.74 -5.21 34.07
CA GLU A 428 31.10 -5.38 33.53
C GLU A 428 31.53 -4.15 32.72
N ASN A 429 30.65 -3.58 31.90
CA ASN A 429 30.92 -2.36 31.15
C ASN A 429 31.08 -1.13 32.05
N SER A 430 30.35 -1.02 33.16
CA SER A 430 30.53 0.09 34.11
C SER A 430 31.87 0.00 34.85
N VAL A 431 32.31 -1.21 35.19
CA VAL A 431 33.64 -1.47 35.78
C VAL A 431 34.76 -1.14 34.78
N LEU A 432 34.60 -1.51 33.51
CA LEU A 432 35.55 -1.17 32.45
C LEU A 432 35.60 0.34 32.19
N SER A 433 34.45 1.01 32.17
CA SER A 433 34.36 2.48 32.04
C SER A 433 35.03 3.20 33.22
N ALA A 434 34.82 2.73 34.46
CA ALA A 434 35.45 3.30 35.65
C ALA A 434 36.96 3.04 35.72
N ARG A 435 37.45 1.98 35.05
CA ARG A 435 38.87 1.68 34.92
C ARG A 435 39.51 2.54 33.82
N ALA A 436 38.82 2.73 32.69
CA ALA A 436 39.24 3.63 31.63
C ALA A 436 39.35 5.08 32.14
N HIS A 437 38.35 5.55 32.90
CA HIS A 437 38.37 6.92 33.44
C HIS A 437 39.52 7.16 34.43
N ARG A 438 39.88 6.15 35.26
CA ARG A 438 41.05 6.21 36.14
C ARG A 438 42.38 6.22 35.37
N LEU A 439 42.47 5.44 34.30
CA LEU A 439 43.63 5.47 33.40
C LEU A 439 43.77 6.84 32.70
N THR A 440 42.67 7.45 32.27
CA THR A 440 42.68 8.79 31.67
C THR A 440 43.12 9.86 32.68
N GLN A 441 42.69 9.78 33.94
CA GLN A 441 43.13 10.69 35.00
C GLN A 441 44.61 10.50 35.40
N GLN A 442 45.12 9.27 35.37
CA GLN A 442 46.55 9.02 35.60
C GLN A 442 47.42 9.53 34.44
N LEU A 443 46.93 9.45 33.20
CA LEU A 443 47.61 9.98 32.03
C LEU A 443 47.63 11.52 32.01
N SER A 444 46.58 12.18 32.50
CA SER A 444 46.56 13.64 32.65
C SER A 444 47.50 14.13 33.76
N GLN A 445 47.65 13.39 34.86
CA GLN A 445 48.59 13.75 35.93
C GLN A 445 50.07 13.54 35.55
N ASN A 446 50.37 12.61 34.64
CA ASN A 446 51.73 12.39 34.14
C ASN A 446 52.15 13.36 33.03
N THR A 447 51.20 14.07 32.40
CA THR A 447 51.50 15.09 31.38
C THR A 447 51.84 16.44 32.03
N ASP A 448 51.19 16.79 33.14
CA ASP A 448 51.49 18.01 33.93
C ASP A 448 52.86 17.98 34.64
N LEU A 449 53.48 16.81 34.85
CA LEU A 449 54.82 16.70 35.46
C LEU A 449 55.97 16.73 34.44
N SER A 450 55.67 16.86 33.14
CA SER A 450 56.68 16.89 32.07
C SER A 450 56.92 18.25 31.43
N GLU A 451 56.14 19.28 31.78
CA GLU A 451 56.30 20.65 31.26
C GLU A 451 57.08 21.61 32.19
N ASP A 452 57.44 21.20 33.42
CA ASP A 452 58.23 22.01 34.37
C ASP A 452 59.72 21.61 34.47
N GLY A 453 60.27 20.99 33.41
CA GLY A 453 61.64 20.50 33.40
C GLY A 453 62.34 20.56 32.04
N ALA A 454 62.40 21.75 31.43
CA ALA A 454 63.33 22.09 30.35
C ALA A 454 63.73 23.57 30.41
#